data_AF-A0AAP0HSI6-F1
#
_entry.id   AF-A0AAP0HSI6-F1
#
_cell.length_a   1.000
_cell.length_b   1.000
_cell.length_c   1.000
_cell.angle_alpha   90.00
_cell.angle_beta   90.00
_cell.angle_gamma   90.00
#
_symmetry.space_group_name_H-M   'P 1'
#
loop_
_entity.id
_entity.type
_entity.pdbx_description
1 polymer ?
#
loop_
_entity_poly.entity_id
_entity_poly.type
_entity_poly.pdbx_seq_one_letter_code
_entity_poly.pdbx_strand_id
1 'polypeptide(L)'
;MEPRTDHSFRAKDLDMFFMSVSATKLSSMSTVEMEVFSNAQLVIFTILMFLGGEIFVSMLGLQFEMSKLKRYEQKVEAVNSSSGTSSPSIPRTGIAEEYHIESGFATMTEVERRAVAFEIRLNLMSKDLIRYQSVKYLGYLAMVLVVGSAVVSMYIVVVSIAKEVLSNKGLEILTFSVFTTVSTFTNCGFIPTNENMIVFKNNSGLLLILIPQVLLGKTLYPSCLRLVIWVLQRFTKRKEFDYLLKNSSDIGCHHLLTGTHSVFFAATVFGFLVVQLVLFCSVEWNSGVLDGLSSYQKFMAALFQTVNSRHTGESVVDLSAISPAILVLFVVMMYLPPYTSFLPTREDEHSPGS
;
A
#
# COMPACT_ATOMS: atom_id res chain seq x y z
N MET A 1 -6.91 -54.83 -3.72
CA MET A 1 -7.46 -53.88 -4.71
C MET A 1 -8.47 -53.05 -3.95
N GLU A 2 -8.02 -51.90 -3.44
CA GLU A 2 -8.76 -50.85 -2.70
C GLU A 2 -7.83 -49.61 -2.68
N PRO A 3 -8.37 -48.39 -2.54
CA PRO A 3 -8.33 -47.40 -3.62
C PRO A 3 -7.17 -46.39 -3.54
N ARG A 4 -6.75 -45.88 -4.71
CA ARG A 4 -5.86 -44.72 -4.90
C ARG A 4 -6.70 -43.45 -5.14
N THR A 5 -7.36 -42.87 -4.13
CA THR A 5 -8.01 -41.55 -4.28
C THR A 5 -8.15 -40.80 -2.95
N ASP A 6 -7.04 -40.36 -2.35
CA ASP A 6 -7.04 -39.31 -1.30
C ASP A 6 -6.08 -38.14 -1.62
N HIS A 7 -5.29 -38.23 -2.70
CA HIS A 7 -4.32 -37.19 -3.05
C HIS A 7 -4.93 -35.95 -3.70
N SER A 8 -6.14 -36.03 -4.29
CA SER A 8 -6.75 -34.91 -5.02
C SER A 8 -7.31 -33.83 -4.09
N PHE A 9 -7.92 -34.20 -2.96
CA PHE A 9 -8.43 -33.25 -1.97
C PHE A 9 -7.30 -32.48 -1.29
N ARG A 10 -6.26 -33.19 -0.84
CA ARG A 10 -5.12 -32.57 -0.14
C ARG A 10 -4.30 -31.64 -1.03
N ALA A 11 -4.21 -31.92 -2.34
CA ALA A 11 -3.60 -31.03 -3.31
C ALA A 11 -4.42 -29.74 -3.49
N LYS A 12 -5.74 -29.87 -3.62
CA LYS A 12 -6.65 -28.74 -3.81
C LYS A 12 -6.71 -27.78 -2.60
N ASP A 13 -6.65 -28.34 -1.38
CA ASP A 13 -6.61 -27.53 -0.16
C ASP A 13 -5.27 -26.79 0.00
N LEU A 14 -4.16 -27.44 -0.36
CA LEU A 14 -2.83 -26.82 -0.40
C LEU A 14 -2.76 -25.70 -1.44
N ASP A 15 -3.34 -25.93 -2.62
CA ASP A 15 -3.41 -24.93 -3.68
C ASP A 15 -4.25 -23.72 -3.23
N MET A 16 -5.42 -23.93 -2.62
CA MET A 16 -6.22 -22.82 -2.06
C MET A 16 -5.49 -22.07 -0.95
N PHE A 17 -4.79 -22.79 -0.07
CA PHE A 17 -3.98 -22.16 0.97
C PHE A 17 -2.86 -21.31 0.35
N PHE A 18 -2.13 -21.85 -0.62
CA PHE A 18 -1.09 -21.13 -1.35
C PHE A 18 -1.63 -19.86 -2.01
N MET A 19 -2.77 -19.95 -2.70
CA MET A 19 -3.44 -18.80 -3.31
C MET A 19 -3.79 -17.74 -2.26
N SER A 20 -4.34 -18.13 -1.11
CA SER A 20 -4.71 -17.19 -0.04
C SER A 20 -3.51 -16.47 0.58
N VAL A 21 -2.40 -17.18 0.77
CA VAL A 21 -1.14 -16.62 1.25
C VAL A 21 -0.57 -15.68 0.20
N SER A 22 -0.60 -16.07 -1.08
CA SER A 22 -0.14 -15.25 -2.19
C SER A 22 -0.91 -13.94 -2.30
N ALA A 23 -2.25 -13.98 -2.14
CA ALA A 23 -3.09 -12.79 -2.13
C ALA A 23 -2.82 -11.89 -0.92
N THR A 24 -2.64 -12.48 0.27
CA THR A 24 -2.33 -11.73 1.51
C THR A 24 -0.94 -11.13 1.49
N LYS A 25 0.02 -11.79 0.82
CA LYS A 25 1.39 -11.29 0.62
C LYS A 25 1.54 -10.41 -0.61
N LEU A 26 0.49 -10.24 -1.41
CA LEU A 26 0.47 -9.47 -2.65
C LEU A 26 1.55 -9.94 -3.65
N SER A 27 1.76 -11.24 -3.76
CA SER A 27 2.79 -11.82 -4.65
C SER A 27 2.29 -12.23 -6.03
N SER A 28 0.98 -12.22 -6.30
CA SER A 28 0.35 -12.69 -7.57
C SER A 28 0.70 -14.11 -8.04
N MET A 29 1.38 -14.93 -7.24
CA MET A 29 1.69 -16.30 -7.67
C MET A 29 0.41 -17.15 -7.63
N SER A 30 0.03 -17.70 -8.79
CA SER A 30 -1.15 -18.56 -8.92
C SER A 30 -0.78 -20.01 -9.22
N THR A 31 -1.29 -20.96 -8.44
CA THR A 31 -1.26 -22.40 -8.76
C THR A 31 -2.57 -22.89 -9.38
N VAL A 32 -3.64 -22.11 -9.23
CA VAL A 32 -4.97 -22.39 -9.77
C VAL A 32 -5.39 -21.23 -10.67
N GLU A 33 -6.02 -21.58 -11.78
CA GLU A 33 -6.67 -20.65 -12.70
C GLU A 33 -7.70 -19.76 -11.99
N MET A 34 -7.67 -18.45 -12.27
CA MET A 34 -8.54 -17.48 -11.61
C MET A 34 -10.00 -17.58 -12.04
N GLU A 35 -10.27 -18.08 -13.24
CA GLU A 35 -11.63 -18.26 -13.78
C GLU A 35 -12.39 -19.41 -13.08
N VAL A 36 -11.69 -20.31 -12.39
CA VAL A 36 -12.30 -21.44 -11.66
C VAL A 36 -12.97 -20.98 -10.36
N PHE A 37 -12.61 -19.81 -9.84
CA PHE A 37 -13.13 -19.31 -8.58
C PHE A 37 -14.52 -18.70 -8.73
N SER A 38 -15.39 -18.98 -7.75
CA SER A 38 -16.70 -18.35 -7.66
C SER A 38 -16.59 -16.85 -7.32
N ASN A 39 -17.59 -16.05 -7.69
CA ASN A 39 -17.68 -14.64 -7.31
C ASN A 39 -17.48 -14.42 -5.79
N ALA A 40 -18.02 -15.30 -4.94
CA ALA A 40 -17.82 -15.21 -3.49
C ALA A 40 -16.35 -15.41 -3.09
N GLN A 41 -15.64 -16.32 -3.76
CA GLN A 41 -14.21 -16.56 -3.52
C GLN A 41 -13.36 -15.39 -4.01
N LEU A 42 -13.68 -14.80 -5.16
CA LEU A 42 -13.03 -13.57 -5.65
C LEU A 42 -13.22 -12.41 -4.68
N VAL A 43 -14.39 -12.27 -4.05
CA VAL A 43 -14.62 -11.27 -2.99
C VAL A 43 -13.73 -11.55 -1.77
N ILE A 44 -13.59 -12.80 -1.35
CA ILE A 44 -12.68 -13.18 -0.26
C ILE A 44 -11.24 -12.79 -0.61
N PHE A 45 -10.77 -13.11 -1.83
CA PHE A 45 -9.46 -12.70 -2.31
C PHE A 45 -9.29 -11.18 -2.32
N THR A 46 -10.31 -10.44 -2.73
CA THR A 46 -10.32 -8.97 -2.70
C THR A 46 -10.09 -8.45 -1.29
N ILE A 47 -10.77 -9.04 -0.29
CA ILE A 47 -10.58 -8.68 1.12
C ILE A 47 -9.16 -9.03 1.58
N LEU A 48 -8.64 -10.21 1.23
CA LEU A 48 -7.28 -10.62 1.59
C LEU A 48 -6.21 -9.70 0.97
N MET A 49 -6.35 -9.33 -0.30
CA MET A 49 -5.46 -8.38 -0.97
C MET A 49 -5.50 -7.01 -0.29
N PHE A 50 -6.70 -6.52 0.06
CA PHE A 50 -6.84 -5.26 0.77
C PHE A 50 -6.19 -5.29 2.17
N LEU A 51 -6.42 -6.36 2.94
CA LEU A 51 -5.84 -6.56 4.27
C LEU A 51 -4.31 -6.74 4.21
N GLY A 52 -3.80 -7.36 3.15
CA GLY A 52 -2.37 -7.57 2.89
C GLY A 52 -1.63 -6.31 2.43
N GLY A 53 -2.37 -5.28 2.02
CA GLY A 53 -1.84 -3.98 1.62
C GLY A 53 -0.95 -3.35 2.68
N GLU A 54 0.29 -3.01 2.32
CA GLU A 54 1.25 -2.33 3.21
C GLU A 54 0.65 -1.02 3.79
N ILE A 55 -0.14 -0.31 2.98
CA ILE A 55 -0.86 0.90 3.36
C ILE A 55 -1.87 0.61 4.48
N PHE A 56 -2.63 -0.48 4.36
CA PHE A 56 -3.64 -0.87 5.33
C PHE A 56 -3.02 -1.41 6.62
N VAL A 57 -2.00 -2.26 6.52
CA VAL A 57 -1.25 -2.80 7.67
C VAL A 57 -0.59 -1.67 8.47
N SER A 58 0.04 -0.70 7.78
CA SER A 58 0.65 0.47 8.42
C SER A 58 -0.38 1.31 9.18
N MET A 59 -1.55 1.55 8.59
CA MET A 59 -2.66 2.25 9.23
C MET A 59 -3.23 1.51 10.44
N LEU A 60 -3.42 0.19 10.33
CA LEU A 60 -3.90 -0.64 11.45
C LEU A 60 -2.90 -0.69 12.61
N GLY A 61 -1.61 -0.85 12.31
CA GLY A 61 -0.54 -0.86 13.32
C GLY A 61 -0.54 0.43 14.14
N LEU A 62 -0.74 1.56 13.47
CA LEU A 62 -0.87 2.86 14.12
C LEU A 62 -2.10 2.91 15.05
N GLN A 63 -3.27 2.47 14.60
CA GLN A 63 -4.49 2.46 15.44
C GLN A 63 -4.36 1.55 16.67
N PHE A 64 -3.65 0.42 16.55
CA PHE A 64 -3.45 -0.52 17.65
C PHE A 64 -2.52 0.04 18.73
N GLU A 65 -1.37 0.62 18.32
CA GLU A 65 -0.45 1.27 19.26
C GLU A 65 -1.12 2.45 19.99
N MET A 66 -1.99 3.20 19.31
CA MET A 66 -2.79 4.25 19.96
C MET A 66 -3.79 3.69 20.97
N SER A 67 -4.43 2.57 20.67
CA SER A 67 -5.41 1.94 21.57
C SER A 67 -4.77 1.42 22.85
N LYS A 68 -3.53 0.93 22.77
CA LYS A 68 -2.73 0.57 23.95
C LYS A 68 -2.42 1.79 24.81
N LEU A 69 -2.02 2.90 24.18
CA LEU A 69 -1.67 4.13 24.90
C LEU A 69 -2.87 4.73 25.64
N LYS A 70 -4.06 4.74 25.01
CA LYS A 70 -5.30 5.19 25.67
C LYS A 70 -5.67 4.34 26.89
N ARG A 71 -5.44 3.02 26.83
CA ARG A 71 -5.62 2.12 27.99
C ARG A 71 -4.62 2.40 29.09
N TYR A 72 -3.38 2.79 28.74
CA TYR A 72 -2.37 3.19 29.71
C TYR A 72 -2.75 4.50 30.42
N GLU A 73 -3.22 5.50 29.67
CA GLU A 73 -3.71 6.77 30.20
C GLU A 73 -4.89 6.59 31.16
N GLN A 74 -5.90 5.80 30.77
CA GLN A 74 -7.02 5.47 31.67
C GLN A 74 -6.57 4.78 32.96
N LYS A 75 -5.51 3.95 32.91
CA LYS A 75 -4.93 3.36 34.11
C LYS A 75 -4.20 4.38 34.98
N VAL A 76 -3.43 5.29 34.39
CA VAL A 76 -2.70 6.34 35.13
C VAL A 76 -3.68 7.35 35.75
N GLU A 77 -4.72 7.75 35.03
CA GLU A 77 -5.77 8.63 35.56
C GLU A 77 -6.60 7.95 36.66
N ALA A 78 -6.90 6.66 36.53
CA ALA A 78 -7.57 5.89 37.59
C ALA A 78 -6.73 5.80 38.87
N VAL A 79 -5.40 5.66 38.75
CA VAL A 79 -4.48 5.65 39.90
C VAL A 79 -4.40 7.04 40.56
N ASN A 80 -4.32 8.11 39.77
CA ASN A 80 -4.27 9.49 40.30
C ASN A 80 -5.60 9.96 40.91
N SER A 81 -6.75 9.50 40.40
CA SER A 81 -8.06 9.85 40.95
C SER A 81 -8.39 9.08 42.25
N SER A 82 -7.72 7.96 42.49
CA SER A 82 -7.82 7.21 43.75
C SER A 82 -6.99 7.82 44.89
N SER A 83 -6.13 8.80 44.60
CA SER A 83 -5.25 9.47 45.57
C SER A 83 -5.63 10.93 45.87
N GLY A 84 -6.93 11.22 45.94
CA GLY A 84 -7.43 12.51 46.41
C GLY A 84 -7.68 12.53 47.93
N THR A 85 -6.71 12.96 48.75
CA THR A 85 -6.78 14.02 49.80
C THR A 85 -5.76 13.82 50.95
N SER A 86 -4.97 14.87 51.20
CA SER A 86 -4.16 15.26 52.39
C SER A 86 -2.67 14.86 52.51
N SER A 87 -1.80 15.88 52.52
CA SER A 87 -0.39 15.85 52.98
C SER A 87 -0.29 15.87 54.53
N PRO A 88 0.90 15.78 55.16
CA PRO A 88 2.03 14.87 54.97
C PRO A 88 2.30 14.02 56.25
N SER A 89 2.57 12.72 56.13
CA SER A 89 3.25 11.96 57.20
C SER A 89 3.75 10.60 56.72
N ILE A 90 5.08 10.40 56.77
CA ILE A 90 5.75 9.09 56.82
C ILE A 90 5.56 8.57 58.27
N PRO A 91 5.25 7.28 58.56
CA PRO A 91 6.16 6.17 58.25
C PRO A 91 5.59 4.77 57.90
N ARG A 92 6.39 4.08 57.05
CA ARG A 92 6.77 2.65 57.00
C ARG A 92 5.79 1.56 57.48
N THR A 93 5.52 0.57 56.60
CA THR A 93 5.94 -0.86 56.66
C THR A 93 4.92 -1.76 55.94
N GLY A 94 5.39 -2.76 55.16
CA GLY A 94 4.56 -3.86 54.65
C GLY A 94 4.90 -4.27 53.22
N ILE A 95 5.66 -5.36 53.10
CA ILE A 95 6.26 -5.94 51.89
C ILE A 95 5.22 -6.58 50.95
N ALA A 96 5.42 -6.47 49.63
CA ALA A 96 5.44 -7.56 48.61
C ALA A 96 5.11 -6.97 47.21
N GLU A 97 6.15 -6.50 46.51
CA GLU A 97 6.69 -7.16 45.29
C GLU A 97 5.73 -7.13 44.09
N GLU A 98 5.93 -6.18 43.17
CA GLU A 98 5.94 -6.34 41.69
C GLU A 98 5.91 -4.97 40.98
N TYR A 99 7.00 -4.17 41.02
CA TYR A 99 7.12 -2.94 40.22
C TYR A 99 8.58 -2.61 39.89
N HIS A 100 8.99 -2.87 38.64
CA HIS A 100 10.29 -2.45 38.11
C HIS A 100 10.21 -1.19 37.21
N ILE A 101 9.11 -0.45 37.24
CA ILE A 101 8.98 0.85 36.53
C ILE A 101 9.03 2.06 37.49
N GLU A 102 8.90 1.85 38.80
CA GLU A 102 8.66 2.94 39.75
C GLU A 102 9.93 3.65 40.24
N SER A 103 11.11 3.02 40.12
CA SER A 103 12.35 3.53 40.72
C SER A 103 12.97 4.75 40.02
N GLY A 104 12.54 5.11 38.81
CA GLY A 104 13.06 6.30 38.09
C GLY A 104 12.23 7.56 38.31
N PHE A 105 10.98 7.44 38.76
CA PHE A 105 10.02 8.57 38.83
C PHE A 105 9.96 9.24 40.22
N ALA A 106 10.50 8.56 41.23
CA ALA A 106 10.53 9.04 42.62
C ALA A 106 11.70 10.00 42.92
N THR A 107 12.75 10.00 42.09
CA THR A 107 13.92 10.89 42.22
C THR A 107 13.87 12.12 41.32
N MET A 108 12.87 12.21 40.43
CA MET A 108 12.72 13.34 39.52
C MET A 108 12.14 14.56 40.24
N THR A 109 12.77 15.70 40.02
CA THR A 109 12.29 17.00 40.52
C THR A 109 10.90 17.33 39.93
N GLU A 110 10.09 18.14 40.64
CA GLU A 110 8.77 18.64 40.15
C GLU A 110 8.87 19.23 38.73
N VAL A 111 10.02 19.80 38.38
CA VAL A 111 10.33 20.36 37.06
C VAL A 111 10.53 19.26 36.00
N GLU A 112 11.26 18.19 36.31
CA GLU A 112 11.39 17.02 35.42
C GLU A 112 10.06 16.30 35.23
N ARG A 113 9.27 16.15 36.30
CA ARG A 113 7.94 15.54 36.23
C ARG A 113 7.00 16.35 35.33
N ARG A 114 7.05 17.68 35.39
CA ARG A 114 6.30 18.57 34.49
C ARG A 114 6.84 18.55 33.06
N ALA A 115 8.16 18.45 32.86
CA ALA A 115 8.77 18.34 31.54
C ALA A 115 8.38 17.04 30.83
N VAL A 116 8.46 15.90 31.54
CA VAL A 116 8.02 14.59 31.04
C VAL A 116 6.51 14.58 30.81
N ALA A 117 5.70 15.16 31.71
CA ALA A 117 4.26 15.28 31.49
C ALA A 117 3.93 16.18 30.28
N PHE A 118 4.67 17.26 30.06
CA PHE A 118 4.52 18.14 28.90
C PHE A 118 4.92 17.45 27.61
N GLU A 119 6.00 16.68 27.61
CA GLU A 119 6.48 15.88 26.47
C GLU A 119 5.52 14.74 26.12
N ILE A 120 4.97 14.05 27.13
CA ILE A 120 3.88 13.09 26.96
C ILE A 120 2.64 13.77 26.38
N ARG A 121 2.28 14.97 26.85
CA ARG A 121 1.10 15.71 26.40
C ARG A 121 1.27 16.28 24.99
N LEU A 122 2.48 16.69 24.61
CA LEU A 122 2.86 17.08 23.23
C LEU A 122 2.79 15.87 22.30
N ASN A 123 3.34 14.75 22.73
CA ASN A 123 3.22 13.48 22.01
C ASN A 123 1.75 13.07 21.87
N LEU A 124 0.92 13.26 22.89
CA LEU A 124 -0.51 12.94 22.85
C LEU A 124 -1.27 13.86 21.89
N MET A 125 -1.01 15.17 21.91
CA MET A 125 -1.63 16.13 20.98
C MET A 125 -1.25 15.86 19.52
N SER A 126 0.02 15.52 19.29
CA SER A 126 0.51 15.07 17.97
C SER A 126 -0.18 13.77 17.55
N LYS A 127 -0.39 12.84 18.49
CA LYS A 127 -1.03 11.54 18.24
C LYS A 127 -2.53 11.61 17.98
N ASP A 128 -3.27 12.51 18.62
CA ASP A 128 -4.69 12.74 18.33
C ASP A 128 -4.89 13.38 16.95
N LEU A 129 -3.99 14.27 16.54
CA LEU A 129 -3.95 14.81 15.19
C LEU A 129 -3.67 13.71 14.15
N ILE A 130 -2.73 12.80 14.44
CA ILE A 130 -2.42 11.63 13.63
C ILE A 130 -3.62 10.68 13.52
N ARG A 131 -4.39 10.47 14.59
CA ARG A 131 -5.60 9.64 14.58
C ARG A 131 -6.72 10.23 13.71
N TYR A 132 -6.95 11.54 13.84
CA TYR A 132 -7.90 12.24 13.00
C TYR A 132 -7.50 12.15 11.52
N GLN A 133 -6.21 12.17 11.25
CA GLN A 133 -5.68 12.03 9.90
C GLN A 133 -5.75 10.61 9.35
N SER A 134 -5.40 9.59 10.13
CA SER A 134 -5.47 8.19 9.69
C SER A 134 -6.89 7.76 9.31
N VAL A 135 -7.91 8.24 10.02
CA VAL A 135 -9.32 8.01 9.64
C VAL A 135 -9.67 8.71 8.33
N LYS A 136 -9.20 9.94 8.11
CA LYS A 136 -9.40 10.65 6.83
C LYS A 136 -8.67 9.98 5.67
N TYR A 137 -7.46 9.48 5.89
CA TYR A 137 -6.69 8.75 4.87
C TYR A 137 -7.35 7.42 4.53
N LEU A 138 -7.88 6.69 5.51
CA LEU A 138 -8.65 5.48 5.27
C LEU A 138 -9.92 5.79 4.44
N GLY A 139 -10.59 6.92 4.73
CA GLY A 139 -11.70 7.41 3.91
C GLY A 139 -11.29 7.77 2.48
N TYR A 140 -10.13 8.40 2.30
CA TYR A 140 -9.58 8.69 0.97
C TYR A 140 -9.23 7.41 0.21
N LEU A 141 -8.60 6.44 0.87
CA LEU A 141 -8.28 5.13 0.30
C LEU A 141 -9.54 4.43 -0.22
N ALA A 142 -10.58 4.37 0.62
CA ALA A 142 -11.87 3.83 0.24
C ALA A 142 -12.50 4.61 -0.92
N MET A 143 -12.41 5.95 -0.92
CA MET A 143 -12.92 6.78 -2.01
C MET A 143 -12.19 6.48 -3.34
N VAL A 144 -10.87 6.35 -3.33
CA VAL A 144 -10.10 6.00 -4.54
C VAL A 144 -10.48 4.62 -5.07
N LEU A 145 -10.68 3.63 -4.20
CA LEU A 145 -11.11 2.29 -4.59
C LEU A 145 -12.54 2.26 -5.15
N VAL A 146 -13.47 3.01 -4.54
CA VAL A 146 -14.86 3.10 -5.01
C VAL A 146 -14.94 3.85 -6.34
N VAL A 147 -14.24 4.99 -6.46
CA VAL A 147 -14.20 5.75 -7.71
C VAL A 147 -13.50 4.95 -8.81
N GLY A 148 -12.38 4.30 -8.49
CA GLY A 148 -11.63 3.47 -9.43
C GLY A 148 -12.46 2.31 -9.98
N SER A 149 -13.17 1.59 -9.10
CA SER A 149 -14.04 0.47 -9.50
C SER A 149 -15.26 0.94 -10.29
N ALA A 150 -15.83 2.11 -9.95
CA ALA A 150 -16.89 2.72 -10.73
C ALA A 150 -16.43 3.08 -12.16
N VAL A 151 -15.22 3.64 -12.30
CA VAL A 151 -14.65 3.99 -13.62
C VAL A 151 -14.40 2.74 -14.47
N VAL A 152 -13.83 1.69 -13.89
CA VAL A 152 -13.62 0.40 -14.59
C VAL A 152 -14.95 -0.23 -15.00
N SER A 153 -15.93 -0.24 -14.09
CA SER A 153 -17.27 -0.78 -14.37
C SER A 153 -17.98 0.00 -15.48
N MET A 154 -17.94 1.34 -15.41
CA MET A 154 -18.50 2.21 -16.44
C MET A 154 -17.84 1.96 -17.79
N TYR A 155 -16.51 1.80 -17.84
CA TYR A 155 -15.79 1.50 -19.07
C TYR A 155 -16.26 0.18 -19.71
N ILE A 156 -16.36 -0.89 -18.91
CA ILE A 156 -16.81 -2.20 -19.42
C ILE A 156 -18.25 -2.15 -19.91
N VAL A 157 -19.12 -1.38 -19.26
CA VAL A 157 -20.52 -1.21 -19.72
C VAL A 157 -20.60 -0.43 -21.03
N VAL A 158 -19.76 0.60 -21.21
CA VAL A 158 -19.73 1.44 -22.41
C VAL A 158 -19.08 0.72 -23.60
N VAL A 159 -18.03 -0.07 -23.35
CA VAL A 159 -17.28 -0.75 -24.41
C VAL A 159 -17.78 -2.18 -24.59
N SER A 160 -18.66 -2.38 -25.58
CA SER A 160 -19.28 -3.67 -25.89
C SER A 160 -18.27 -4.81 -26.09
N ILE A 161 -17.10 -4.53 -26.68
CA ILE A 161 -16.05 -5.53 -26.89
C ILE A 161 -15.49 -6.05 -25.56
N ALA A 162 -15.24 -5.16 -24.60
CA ALA A 162 -14.76 -5.55 -23.27
C ALA A 162 -15.84 -6.30 -22.49
N LYS A 163 -17.10 -5.90 -22.63
CA LYS A 163 -18.25 -6.58 -22.05
C LYS A 163 -18.43 -8.00 -22.59
N GLU A 164 -18.29 -8.18 -23.90
CA GLU A 164 -18.43 -9.48 -24.57
C GLU A 164 -17.32 -10.43 -24.13
N VAL A 165 -16.06 -9.96 -24.08
CA VAL A 165 -14.94 -10.72 -23.55
C VAL A 165 -15.21 -11.22 -22.12
N LEU A 166 -15.76 -10.36 -21.26
CA LEU A 166 -16.06 -10.72 -19.87
C LEU A 166 -17.25 -11.68 -19.77
N SER A 167 -18.28 -11.46 -20.57
CA SER A 167 -19.48 -12.32 -20.63
C SER A 167 -19.13 -13.72 -21.14
N ASN A 168 -18.22 -13.82 -22.11
CA ASN A 168 -17.74 -15.11 -22.64
C ASN A 168 -16.96 -15.91 -21.60
N LYS A 169 -16.36 -15.24 -20.62
CA LYS A 169 -15.66 -15.85 -19.49
C LYS A 169 -16.56 -16.09 -18.27
N GLY A 170 -17.85 -15.77 -18.35
CA GLY A 170 -18.82 -16.00 -17.25
C GLY A 170 -18.59 -15.13 -16.02
N LEU A 171 -17.82 -14.04 -16.14
CA LEU A 171 -17.47 -13.16 -15.03
C LEU A 171 -18.48 -12.02 -14.86
N GLU A 172 -18.86 -11.74 -13.62
CA GLU A 172 -19.74 -10.61 -13.31
C GLU A 172 -18.98 -9.28 -13.38
N ILE A 173 -19.56 -8.28 -14.08
CA ILE A 173 -18.93 -6.98 -14.33
C ILE A 173 -18.54 -6.27 -13.03
N LEU A 174 -19.41 -6.29 -12.01
CA LEU A 174 -19.17 -5.62 -10.73
C LEU A 174 -18.02 -6.28 -9.96
N THR A 175 -18.08 -7.61 -9.84
CA THR A 175 -17.04 -8.40 -9.16
C THR A 175 -15.68 -8.21 -9.83
N PHE A 176 -15.63 -8.28 -11.17
CA PHE A 176 -14.41 -8.02 -11.93
C PHE A 176 -13.87 -6.60 -11.67
N SER A 177 -14.72 -5.58 -11.75
CA SER A 177 -14.29 -4.19 -11.61
C SER A 177 -13.74 -3.88 -10.23
N VAL A 178 -14.39 -4.37 -9.17
CA VAL A 178 -13.93 -4.19 -7.79
C VAL A 178 -12.64 -4.97 -7.55
N PHE A 179 -12.59 -6.24 -7.98
CA PHE A 179 -11.42 -7.09 -7.81
C PHE A 179 -10.19 -6.51 -8.50
N THR A 180 -10.33 -6.16 -9.79
CA THR A 180 -9.24 -5.57 -10.57
C THR A 180 -8.78 -4.27 -9.93
N THR A 181 -9.69 -3.35 -9.59
CA THR A 181 -9.29 -2.08 -8.96
C THR A 181 -8.52 -2.28 -7.66
N VAL A 182 -8.98 -3.18 -6.77
CA VAL A 182 -8.30 -3.45 -5.50
C VAL A 182 -6.93 -4.08 -5.75
N SER A 183 -6.84 -5.05 -6.65
CA SER A 183 -5.58 -5.71 -7.02
C SER A 183 -4.58 -4.73 -7.64
N THR A 184 -5.01 -3.93 -8.61
CA THR A 184 -4.21 -2.90 -9.27
C THR A 184 -3.74 -1.84 -8.27
N PHE A 185 -4.59 -1.45 -7.32
CA PHE A 185 -4.25 -0.44 -6.30
C PHE A 185 -3.29 -0.99 -5.22
N THR A 186 -3.47 -2.24 -4.78
CA THR A 186 -2.56 -2.87 -3.82
C THR A 186 -1.28 -3.41 -4.48
N ASN A 187 -1.16 -3.27 -5.79
CA ASN A 187 -0.12 -3.86 -6.62
C ASN A 187 -0.01 -5.39 -6.43
N CYS A 188 -1.16 -6.07 -6.29
CA CYS A 188 -1.19 -7.51 -6.09
C CYS A 188 -0.87 -8.29 -7.37
N GLY A 189 -1.36 -7.85 -8.52
CA GLY A 189 -1.14 -8.50 -9.83
C GLY A 189 -2.13 -9.58 -10.22
N PHE A 190 -3.09 -9.89 -9.35
CA PHE A 190 -4.15 -10.81 -9.68
C PHE A 190 -5.25 -10.15 -10.51
N ILE A 191 -5.71 -10.88 -11.53
CA ILE A 191 -6.88 -10.51 -12.31
C ILE A 191 -7.79 -11.74 -12.40
N PRO A 192 -9.12 -11.58 -12.43
CA PRO A 192 -10.06 -12.72 -12.50
C PRO A 192 -10.00 -13.54 -13.80
N THR A 193 -9.16 -13.15 -14.75
CA THR A 193 -8.94 -13.85 -16.03
C THR A 193 -7.67 -14.68 -15.98
N ASN A 194 -7.68 -15.85 -16.60
CA ASN A 194 -6.56 -16.80 -16.58
C ASN A 194 -5.29 -16.26 -17.25
N GLU A 195 -5.48 -15.49 -18.32
CA GLU A 195 -4.41 -14.90 -19.12
C GLU A 195 -4.07 -13.47 -18.65
N ASN A 196 -4.50 -13.07 -17.45
CA ASN A 196 -4.30 -11.72 -16.93
C ASN A 196 -4.88 -10.65 -17.89
N MET A 197 -4.21 -9.51 -18.07
CA MET A 197 -4.64 -8.43 -18.97
C MET A 197 -4.37 -8.69 -20.46
N ILE A 198 -3.81 -9.84 -20.83
CA ILE A 198 -3.53 -10.18 -22.24
C ILE A 198 -4.83 -10.21 -23.07
N VAL A 199 -5.93 -10.67 -22.48
CA VAL A 199 -7.27 -10.71 -23.11
C VAL A 199 -7.75 -9.31 -23.51
N PHE A 200 -7.29 -8.27 -22.78
CA PHE A 200 -7.66 -6.89 -23.00
C PHE A 200 -6.61 -6.10 -23.79
N LYS A 201 -5.61 -6.76 -24.41
CA LYS A 201 -4.56 -6.08 -25.20
C LYS A 201 -5.09 -5.18 -26.32
N ASN A 202 -6.22 -5.53 -26.91
CA ASN A 202 -6.89 -4.74 -27.95
C ASN A 202 -7.62 -3.52 -27.38
N ASN A 203 -7.97 -3.55 -26.09
CA ASN A 203 -8.78 -2.54 -25.40
C ASN A 203 -7.89 -1.54 -24.65
N SER A 204 -7.20 -0.67 -25.39
CA SER A 204 -6.26 0.32 -24.80
C SER A 204 -6.88 1.24 -23.76
N GLY A 205 -8.19 1.50 -23.82
CA GLY A 205 -8.87 2.35 -22.85
C GLY A 205 -8.87 1.75 -21.44
N LEU A 206 -9.01 0.43 -21.30
CA LEU A 206 -8.95 -0.23 -20.00
C LEU A 206 -7.55 -0.11 -19.41
N LEU A 207 -6.52 -0.41 -20.21
CA LEU A 207 -5.11 -0.29 -19.82
C LEU A 207 -4.78 1.15 -19.37
N LEU A 208 -5.29 2.15 -20.09
CA LEU A 208 -5.08 3.56 -19.75
C LEU A 208 -5.72 3.96 -18.42
N ILE A 209 -6.88 3.39 -18.08
CA ILE A 209 -7.55 3.61 -16.78
C ILE A 209 -6.77 2.97 -15.63
N LEU A 210 -6.18 1.79 -15.86
CA LEU A 210 -5.46 1.04 -14.84
C LEU A 210 -4.07 1.63 -14.55
N ILE A 211 -3.34 2.17 -15.54
CA ILE A 211 -2.01 2.79 -15.35
C ILE A 211 -1.96 3.79 -14.16
N PRO A 212 -2.82 4.82 -14.09
CA PRO A 212 -2.79 5.74 -12.95
C PRO A 212 -3.17 5.06 -11.64
N GLN A 213 -4.03 4.03 -11.65
CA GLN A 213 -4.37 3.27 -10.44
C GLN A 213 -3.17 2.49 -9.89
N VAL A 214 -2.37 1.86 -10.77
CA VAL A 214 -1.12 1.19 -10.40
C VAL A 214 -0.12 2.17 -9.79
N LEU A 215 0.04 3.32 -10.44
CA LEU A 215 0.98 4.35 -9.99
C LEU A 215 0.57 4.93 -8.63
N LEU A 216 -0.73 5.15 -8.40
CA LEU A 216 -1.28 5.60 -7.11
C LEU A 216 -1.13 4.57 -5.99
N GLY A 217 -0.90 3.30 -6.33
CA GLY A 217 -0.67 2.21 -5.40
C GLY A 217 0.68 2.32 -4.67
N LYS A 218 1.29 1.17 -4.39
CA LYS A 218 2.53 1.08 -3.59
C LYS A 218 3.70 1.89 -4.18
N THR A 219 3.74 2.08 -5.50
CA THR A 219 4.87 2.69 -6.22
C THR A 219 5.03 4.19 -5.99
N LEU A 220 3.95 4.98 -5.93
CA LEU A 220 4.01 6.42 -5.61
C LEU A 220 3.26 6.80 -4.34
N TYR A 221 2.90 5.83 -3.50
CA TYR A 221 2.22 6.07 -2.23
C TYR A 221 2.74 7.29 -1.44
N PRO A 222 4.05 7.43 -1.14
CA PRO A 222 4.55 8.60 -0.38
C PRO A 222 4.36 9.94 -1.11
N SER A 223 4.46 9.96 -2.44
CA SER A 223 4.33 11.18 -3.24
C SER A 223 2.87 11.57 -3.49
N CYS A 224 2.00 10.59 -3.71
CA CYS A 224 0.56 10.80 -3.82
C CYS A 224 -0.04 11.24 -2.49
N LEU A 225 0.40 10.64 -1.37
CA LEU A 225 0.01 11.05 -0.03
C LEU A 225 0.31 12.53 0.21
N ARG A 226 1.50 12.99 -0.18
CA ARG A 226 1.90 14.40 -0.03
C ARG A 226 1.08 15.33 -0.93
N LEU A 227 0.84 14.94 -2.18
CA LEU A 227 0.00 15.71 -3.10
C LEU A 227 -1.42 15.89 -2.54
N VAL A 228 -1.99 14.81 -1.99
CA VAL A 228 -3.31 14.85 -1.33
C VAL A 228 -3.30 15.78 -0.12
N ILE A 229 -2.28 15.72 0.74
CA ILE A 229 -2.14 16.63 1.90
C ILE A 229 -2.06 18.09 1.43
N TRP A 230 -1.27 18.37 0.40
CA TRP A 230 -1.13 19.72 -0.16
C TRP A 230 -2.44 20.23 -0.76
N VAL A 231 -3.18 19.37 -1.47
CA VAL A 231 -4.52 19.70 -1.98
C VAL A 231 -5.49 19.97 -0.83
N LEU A 232 -5.50 19.13 0.22
CA LEU A 232 -6.32 19.33 1.41
C LEU A 232 -5.98 20.62 2.16
N GLN A 233 -4.70 20.99 2.23
CA GLN A 233 -4.25 22.27 2.79
C GLN A 233 -4.84 23.43 1.99
N ARG A 234 -4.82 23.35 0.65
CA ARG A 234 -5.34 24.39 -0.23
C ARG A 234 -6.85 24.58 -0.09
N PHE A 235 -7.59 23.48 0.11
CA PHE A 235 -9.04 23.53 0.33
C PHE A 235 -9.43 23.91 1.75
N THR A 236 -8.69 23.46 2.76
CA THR A 236 -9.09 23.60 4.18
C THR A 236 -8.50 24.85 4.84
N LYS A 237 -7.43 25.45 4.29
CA LYS A 237 -6.74 26.66 4.80
C LYS A 237 -6.40 26.66 6.31
N ARG A 238 -6.36 25.49 6.95
CA ARG A 238 -6.02 25.36 8.38
C ARG A 238 -4.50 25.31 8.58
N LYS A 239 -4.02 26.05 9.59
CA LYS A 239 -2.59 26.16 9.97
C LYS A 239 -1.97 24.83 10.43
N GLU A 240 -2.79 23.85 10.78
CA GLU A 240 -2.38 22.50 11.21
C GLU A 240 -1.63 21.72 10.10
N PHE A 241 -2.03 21.89 8.83
CA PHE A 241 -1.34 21.25 7.70
C PHE A 241 0.02 21.88 7.40
N ASP A 242 0.15 23.18 7.66
CA ASP A 242 1.40 23.93 7.44
C ASP A 242 2.46 23.54 8.47
N TYR A 243 2.05 23.34 9.74
CA TYR A 243 2.93 22.83 10.79
C TYR A 243 3.41 21.39 10.52
N LEU A 244 2.52 20.53 10.00
CA LEU A 244 2.85 19.14 9.68
C LEU A 244 3.74 18.99 8.45
N LEU A 245 3.51 19.76 7.39
CA LEU A 245 4.34 19.70 6.18
C LEU A 245 5.78 20.17 6.44
N LYS A 246 5.93 21.03 7.45
CA LYS A 246 7.20 21.65 7.89
C LYS A 246 7.93 20.83 8.95
N ASN A 247 7.20 20.10 9.81
CA ASN A 247 7.76 19.31 10.91
C ASN A 247 7.65 17.77 10.70
N SER A 248 7.34 17.31 9.48
CA SER A 248 7.10 15.87 9.20
C SER A 248 8.31 14.97 9.46
N SER A 249 9.53 15.52 9.41
CA SER A 249 10.77 14.77 9.66
C SER A 249 10.98 14.42 11.14
N ASP A 250 10.38 15.19 12.06
CA ASP A 250 10.60 15.06 13.51
C ASP A 250 9.55 14.17 14.21
N ILE A 251 8.44 13.86 13.53
CA ILE A 251 7.26 13.20 14.13
C ILE A 251 7.29 11.66 13.95
N GLY A 252 8.41 11.09 13.48
CA GLY A 252 8.58 9.63 13.43
C GLY A 252 7.67 8.90 12.44
N CYS A 253 7.05 9.61 11.49
CA CYS A 253 6.43 8.98 10.33
C CYS A 253 7.52 8.62 9.32
N HIS A 254 8.17 7.48 9.51
CA HIS A 254 9.18 6.93 8.59
C HIS A 254 8.73 6.83 7.11
N HIS A 255 7.42 6.94 6.83
CA HIS A 255 6.82 6.90 5.49
C HIS A 255 6.49 8.27 4.86
N LEU A 256 6.61 9.38 5.60
CA LEU A 256 6.35 10.73 5.08
C LEU A 256 7.66 11.39 4.67
N LEU A 257 8.15 11.09 3.46
CA LEU A 257 9.35 11.74 2.92
C LEU A 257 9.18 13.28 2.87
N THR A 258 10.23 13.99 3.28
CA THR A 258 10.41 15.44 3.13
C THR A 258 10.17 15.88 1.68
N GLY A 259 9.69 17.10 1.43
CA GLY A 259 9.04 17.44 0.16
C GLY A 259 9.93 17.42 -1.06
N THR A 260 11.17 17.83 -0.85
CA THR A 260 12.24 17.72 -1.83
C THR A 260 12.56 16.25 -2.14
N HIS A 261 12.62 15.39 -1.13
CA HIS A 261 12.87 13.95 -1.29
C HIS A 261 11.73 13.21 -1.99
N SER A 262 10.46 13.58 -1.72
CA SER A 262 9.30 12.96 -2.37
C SER A 262 9.20 13.32 -3.87
N VAL A 263 9.48 14.58 -4.23
CA VAL A 263 9.52 15.00 -5.65
C VAL A 263 10.68 14.33 -6.37
N PHE A 264 11.84 14.27 -5.72
CA PHE A 264 13.02 13.61 -6.28
C PHE A 264 12.81 12.10 -6.49
N PHE A 265 12.19 11.44 -5.52
CA PHE A 265 11.78 10.05 -5.60
C PHE A 265 10.82 9.80 -6.78
N ALA A 266 9.77 10.61 -6.91
CA ALA A 266 8.84 10.51 -8.04
C ALA A 266 9.53 10.74 -9.39
N ALA A 267 10.46 11.70 -9.46
CA ALA A 267 11.25 11.96 -10.67
C ALA A 267 12.13 10.76 -11.05
N THR A 268 12.74 10.09 -10.06
CA THR A 268 13.54 8.87 -10.27
C THR A 268 12.67 7.72 -10.77
N VAL A 269 11.51 7.50 -10.14
CA VAL A 269 10.54 6.48 -10.55
C VAL A 269 10.12 6.70 -12.00
N PHE A 270 9.76 7.92 -12.36
CA PHE A 270 9.36 8.29 -13.72
C PHE A 270 10.52 8.15 -14.72
N GLY A 271 11.73 8.57 -14.34
CA GLY A 271 12.93 8.41 -15.17
C GLY A 271 13.18 6.96 -15.54
N PHE A 272 13.10 6.04 -14.58
CA PHE A 272 13.21 4.61 -14.86
C PHE A 272 12.09 4.08 -15.75
N LEU A 273 10.84 4.50 -15.53
CA LEU A 273 9.71 4.10 -16.37
C LEU A 273 9.93 4.53 -17.83
N VAL A 274 10.42 5.76 -18.05
CA VAL A 274 10.74 6.26 -19.39
C VAL A 274 11.85 5.45 -20.04
N VAL A 275 12.96 5.20 -19.31
CA VAL A 275 14.07 4.39 -19.83
C VAL A 275 13.58 2.99 -20.23
N GLN A 276 12.79 2.36 -19.35
CA GLN A 276 12.27 1.02 -19.58
C GLN A 276 11.28 0.97 -20.75
N LEU A 277 10.43 1.99 -20.88
CA LEU A 277 9.51 2.14 -22.01
C LEU A 277 10.25 2.28 -23.33
N VAL A 278 11.30 3.11 -23.37
CA VAL A 278 12.12 3.30 -24.58
C VAL A 278 12.81 2.00 -24.97
N LEU A 279 13.40 1.29 -24.01
CA LEU A 279 14.05 0.00 -24.28
C LEU A 279 13.05 -1.08 -24.74
N PHE A 280 11.90 -1.17 -24.07
CA PHE A 280 10.84 -2.12 -24.44
C PHE A 280 10.32 -1.84 -25.85
N CYS A 281 9.97 -0.60 -26.16
CA CYS A 281 9.56 -0.20 -27.50
C CYS A 281 10.65 -0.49 -28.52
N SER A 282 11.93 -0.19 -28.24
CA SER A 282 13.02 -0.38 -29.21
C SER A 282 13.23 -1.85 -29.59
N VAL A 283 13.09 -2.77 -28.63
CA VAL A 283 13.35 -4.21 -28.86
C VAL A 283 12.10 -4.93 -29.37
N GLU A 284 10.92 -4.62 -28.84
CA GLU A 284 9.69 -5.39 -29.08
C GLU A 284 8.77 -4.79 -30.16
N TRP A 285 9.07 -3.62 -30.75
CA TRP A 285 8.16 -2.97 -31.71
C TRP A 285 7.78 -3.85 -32.91
N ASN A 286 8.74 -4.62 -33.38
CA ASN A 286 8.66 -5.49 -34.56
C ASN A 286 8.61 -6.99 -34.18
N SER A 287 8.44 -7.32 -32.90
CA SER A 287 8.33 -8.72 -32.49
C SER A 287 6.91 -9.24 -32.69
N GLY A 288 6.77 -10.57 -32.73
CA GLY A 288 5.47 -11.24 -32.83
C GLY A 288 4.55 -10.97 -31.63
N VAL A 289 5.09 -10.50 -30.50
CA VAL A 289 4.35 -10.25 -29.25
C VAL A 289 3.36 -9.11 -29.40
N LEU A 290 3.73 -8.08 -30.15
CA LEU A 290 2.92 -6.89 -30.43
C LEU A 290 2.30 -6.92 -31.83
N ASP A 291 2.39 -8.04 -32.54
CA ASP A 291 1.90 -8.13 -33.91
C ASP A 291 0.36 -8.09 -33.98
N GLY A 292 -0.17 -7.47 -35.03
CA GLY A 292 -1.61 -7.23 -35.20
C GLY A 292 -2.21 -6.05 -34.42
N LEU A 293 -1.42 -5.33 -33.60
CA LEU A 293 -1.86 -4.11 -32.89
C LEU A 293 -1.53 -2.83 -33.68
N SER A 294 -2.41 -1.83 -33.61
CA SER A 294 -2.12 -0.49 -34.12
C SER A 294 -0.98 0.18 -33.35
N SER A 295 -0.28 1.14 -33.94
CA SER A 295 0.84 1.84 -33.25
C SER A 295 0.45 2.45 -31.90
N TYR A 296 -0.78 2.96 -31.78
CA TYR A 296 -1.31 3.47 -30.51
C TYR A 296 -1.50 2.35 -29.48
N GLN A 297 -2.11 1.23 -29.88
CA GLN A 297 -2.28 0.07 -29.01
C GLN A 297 -0.94 -0.51 -28.55
N LYS A 298 0.05 -0.62 -29.46
CA LYS A 298 1.40 -1.07 -29.13
C LYS A 298 2.03 -0.20 -28.05
N PHE A 299 1.95 1.13 -28.21
CA PHE A 299 2.50 2.07 -27.24
C PHE A 299 1.78 1.97 -25.88
N MET A 300 0.45 1.86 -25.86
CA MET A 300 -0.33 1.69 -24.63
C MET A 300 -0.01 0.37 -23.92
N ALA A 301 0.12 -0.74 -24.66
CA ALA A 301 0.51 -2.03 -24.11
C ALA A 301 1.93 -1.99 -23.53
N ALA A 302 2.89 -1.38 -24.24
CA ALA A 302 4.25 -1.18 -23.76
C ALA A 302 4.28 -0.32 -22.49
N LEU A 303 3.51 0.78 -22.45
CA LEU A 303 3.38 1.65 -21.28
C LEU A 303 2.81 0.89 -20.09
N PHE A 304 1.73 0.13 -20.29
CA PHE A 304 1.13 -0.69 -19.23
C PHE A 304 2.12 -1.75 -18.72
N GLN A 305 2.80 -2.47 -19.62
CA GLN A 305 3.75 -3.51 -19.23
C GLN A 305 4.94 -2.94 -18.44
N THR A 306 5.47 -1.78 -18.87
CA THR A 306 6.61 -1.14 -18.21
C THR A 306 6.24 -0.60 -16.82
N VAL A 307 5.05 -0.02 -16.66
CA VAL A 307 4.52 0.41 -15.36
C VAL A 307 4.34 -0.77 -14.40
N ASN A 308 3.81 -1.89 -14.89
CA ASN A 308 3.54 -3.07 -14.06
C ASN A 308 4.75 -3.93 -13.71
N SER A 309 5.84 -3.80 -14.48
CA SER A 309 7.10 -4.51 -14.21
C SER A 309 7.69 -4.22 -12.83
N ARG A 310 7.34 -3.06 -12.23
CA ARG A 310 7.80 -2.63 -10.91
C ARG A 310 6.78 -3.05 -9.84
N HIS A 311 6.85 -4.32 -9.46
CA HIS A 311 6.14 -4.90 -8.29
C HIS A 311 4.61 -4.94 -8.37
N THR A 312 3.99 -4.85 -9.55
CA THR A 312 2.51 -4.89 -9.68
C THR A 312 1.99 -6.21 -10.23
N GLY A 313 2.82 -7.06 -10.84
CA GLY A 313 2.45 -8.43 -11.24
C GLY A 313 1.43 -8.56 -12.39
N GLU A 314 0.82 -7.47 -12.85
CA GLU A 314 -0.08 -7.47 -14.00
C GLU A 314 0.69 -7.53 -15.33
N SER A 315 0.24 -8.36 -16.27
CA SER A 315 0.85 -8.49 -17.60
C SER A 315 -0.19 -8.38 -18.72
N VAL A 316 0.17 -7.64 -19.77
CA VAL A 316 -0.63 -7.47 -21.00
C VAL A 316 -0.05 -8.23 -22.19
N VAL A 317 1.19 -8.68 -22.06
CA VAL A 317 1.91 -9.49 -23.04
C VAL A 317 2.36 -10.80 -22.40
N ASP A 318 2.46 -11.86 -23.21
CA ASP A 318 3.00 -13.13 -22.73
C ASP A 318 4.50 -12.99 -22.48
N LEU A 319 4.89 -13.08 -21.20
CA LEU A 319 6.27 -13.00 -20.75
C LEU A 319 7.16 -14.11 -21.35
N SER A 320 6.57 -15.23 -21.77
CA SER A 320 7.26 -16.37 -22.37
C SER A 320 7.74 -16.08 -23.80
N ALA A 321 7.07 -15.16 -24.48
CA ALA A 321 7.34 -14.79 -25.88
C ALA A 321 8.20 -13.52 -26.02
N ILE A 322 8.48 -12.82 -24.92
CA ILE A 322 9.30 -11.60 -24.87
C ILE A 322 10.79 -11.95 -25.04
N SER A 323 11.54 -11.04 -25.65
CA SER A 323 13.00 -11.17 -25.80
C SER A 323 13.71 -11.32 -24.44
N PRO A 324 14.70 -12.22 -24.32
CA PRO A 324 15.48 -12.40 -23.09
C PRO A 324 16.10 -11.11 -22.55
N ALA A 325 16.47 -10.16 -23.41
CA ALA A 325 17.04 -8.87 -23.01
C ALA A 325 16.06 -8.04 -22.15
N ILE A 326 14.78 -8.02 -22.53
CA ILE A 326 13.73 -7.32 -21.80
C ILE A 326 13.39 -8.05 -20.51
N LEU A 327 13.44 -9.38 -20.51
CA LEU A 327 13.22 -10.18 -19.30
C LEU A 327 14.28 -9.90 -18.23
N VAL A 328 15.56 -9.80 -18.62
CA VAL A 328 16.65 -9.38 -17.72
C VAL A 328 16.40 -7.97 -17.19
N LEU A 329 15.96 -7.04 -18.05
CA LEU A 329 15.61 -5.68 -17.63
C LEU A 329 14.47 -5.67 -16.58
N PHE A 330 13.44 -6.49 -16.76
CA PHE A 330 12.34 -6.63 -15.80
C PHE A 330 12.81 -7.22 -14.47
N VAL A 331 13.70 -8.23 -14.49
CA VAL A 331 14.28 -8.80 -13.27
C VAL A 331 15.06 -7.75 -12.48
N VAL A 332 15.88 -6.93 -13.15
CA VAL A 332 16.62 -5.83 -12.49
C VAL A 332 15.66 -4.82 -11.87
N MET A 333 14.59 -4.44 -12.58
CA MET A 333 13.59 -3.49 -12.10
C MET A 333 12.75 -4.03 -10.94
N MET A 334 12.47 -5.33 -10.94
CA MET A 334 11.77 -6.01 -9.84
C MET A 334 12.69 -6.18 -8.61
N TYR A 335 14.01 -6.28 -8.79
CA TYR A 335 14.93 -6.39 -7.66
C TYR A 335 15.18 -5.04 -6.97
N LEU A 336 15.04 -3.93 -7.70
CA LEU A 336 15.19 -2.59 -7.13
C LEU A 336 14.11 -2.34 -6.06
N PRO A 337 14.51 -2.00 -4.82
CA PRO A 337 13.56 -1.61 -3.78
C PRO A 337 12.69 -0.44 -4.25
N PRO A 338 11.40 -0.43 -3.88
CA PRO A 338 10.48 0.62 -4.30
C PRO A 338 10.94 2.01 -3.85
N TYR A 339 11.75 2.12 -2.79
CA TYR A 339 12.26 3.38 -2.23
C TYR A 339 13.65 3.79 -2.76
N THR A 340 14.16 3.17 -3.82
CA THR A 340 15.49 3.53 -4.36
C THR A 340 15.49 4.94 -4.95
N SER A 341 16.25 5.82 -4.31
CA SER A 341 16.51 7.18 -4.73
C SER A 341 18.01 7.31 -4.99
N PHE A 342 18.41 7.56 -6.24
CA PHE A 342 19.82 7.55 -6.65
C PHE A 342 20.54 8.90 -6.52
N LEU A 343 19.95 9.93 -5.90
CA LEU A 343 20.65 11.21 -5.71
C LEU A 343 21.39 11.31 -4.36
N PRO A 344 22.48 12.09 -4.31
CA PRO A 344 23.36 12.15 -3.16
C PRO A 344 22.63 12.83 -2.01
N THR A 345 22.49 12.09 -0.93
CA THR A 345 22.15 12.62 0.38
C THR A 345 23.25 13.61 0.76
N ARG A 346 22.94 14.91 0.87
CA ARG A 346 23.75 15.78 1.73
C ARG A 346 23.41 15.35 3.14
N GLU A 347 24.26 14.51 3.72
CA GLU A 347 24.27 14.30 5.15
C GLU A 347 24.64 15.65 5.76
N ASP A 348 23.65 16.34 6.31
CA ASP A 348 23.92 17.50 7.16
C ASP A 348 24.49 16.95 8.47
N GLU A 349 25.83 16.80 8.51
CA GLU A 349 26.59 16.69 9.74
C GLU A 349 26.29 17.91 10.61
N HIS A 350 25.48 17.73 11.66
CA HIS A 350 25.56 18.54 12.86
C HIS A 350 25.98 17.65 14.02
N SER A 351 27.29 17.41 14.11
CA SER A 351 27.92 17.05 15.38
C SER A 351 27.95 18.30 16.28
N PRO A 352 27.42 18.28 17.50
CA PRO A 352 27.73 19.32 18.47
C PRO A 352 29.09 19.01 19.08
N GLY A 353 30.12 19.67 18.58
CA GLY A 353 31.45 19.73 19.19
C GLY A 353 31.75 21.16 19.61
N SER A 354 31.53 21.46 20.90
CA SER A 354 32.29 22.38 21.77
C SER A 354 31.49 22.74 23.01
#